data_AF-A0A1Q3CDN3-F1
#
_entry.id   AF-A0A1Q3CDN3-F1
#
_cell.length_a   1.000
_cell.length_b   1.000
_cell.length_c   1.000
_cell.angle_alpha   90.00
_cell.angle_beta   90.00
_cell.angle_gamma   90.00
#
_symmetry.space_group_name_H-M   'P 1'
#
loop_
_entity.id
_entity.type
_entity.pdbx_description
1 polymer ?
#
loop_
_entity_poly.entity_id
_entity_poly.type
_entity_poly.pdbx_seq_one_letter_code
_entity_poly.pdbx_strand_id
1 'polypeptide(L)'
;QVDCDEQKSICSKYGVSGYPTIQWFPKGSLESKKYDRPRNAESLAEFVNSEGGTNVKIATAPSNVMVLTTYNSDEVVLDKNKDVLVEYTGCSDCTYEKVASTFKSEGDVVIANLDVDKYKDVAEK
;
A
#
# COMPACT_ATOMS: atom_id res chain seq x y z
N GLN A 1 -12.01 -2.40 14.10
CA GLN A 1 -13.12 -2.40 13.11
C GLN A 1 -14.43 -2.55 13.88
N VAL A 2 -15.53 -1.99 13.38
CA VAL A 2 -16.87 -2.16 13.96
C VAL A 2 -17.72 -2.87 12.91
N ASP A 3 -18.34 -3.99 13.27
CA ASP A 3 -19.33 -4.67 12.44
C ASP A 3 -20.70 -4.04 12.65
N CYS A 4 -21.27 -3.47 11.59
CA CYS A 4 -22.53 -2.74 11.69
C CYS A 4 -23.77 -3.61 11.51
N ASP A 5 -23.63 -4.86 11.07
CA ASP A 5 -24.72 -5.83 11.08
C ASP A 5 -25.01 -6.28 12.51
N GLU A 6 -23.97 -6.46 13.32
CA GLU A 6 -24.08 -6.77 14.74
C GLU A 6 -24.31 -5.51 15.61
N GLN A 7 -23.67 -4.38 15.30
CA GLN A 7 -23.68 -3.16 16.11
C GLN A 7 -24.45 -1.99 15.47
N LYS A 8 -25.69 -2.25 15.03
CA LYS A 8 -26.54 -1.29 14.32
C LYS A 8 -26.68 0.06 15.04
N SER A 9 -26.88 0.05 16.36
CA SER A 9 -27.07 1.26 17.17
C SER A 9 -25.85 2.18 17.16
N ILE A 10 -24.63 1.62 17.19
CA ILE A 10 -23.38 2.37 17.09
C ILE A 10 -23.28 3.02 15.71
N CYS A 11 -23.54 2.23 14.66
CA CYS A 11 -23.40 2.70 13.30
C CYS A 11 -24.43 3.78 12.94
N SER A 12 -25.67 3.65 13.39
CA SER A 12 -26.68 4.72 13.27
C SER A 12 -26.30 5.97 14.06
N LYS A 13 -25.79 5.83 15.29
CA LYS A 13 -25.37 6.97 16.12
C LYS A 13 -24.30 7.82 15.43
N TYR A 14 -23.36 7.18 14.73
CA TYR A 14 -22.27 7.86 14.02
C TYR A 14 -22.54 8.05 12.53
N GLY A 15 -23.81 7.94 12.09
CA GLY A 15 -24.22 8.26 10.72
C GLY A 15 -23.60 7.38 9.63
N VAL A 16 -23.23 6.14 9.94
CA VAL A 16 -22.68 5.19 8.97
C VAL A 16 -23.80 4.69 8.06
N SER A 17 -23.81 5.13 6.81
CA SER A 17 -24.83 4.83 5.80
C SER A 17 -24.34 3.96 4.64
N GLY A 18 -23.04 3.64 4.59
CA GLY A 18 -22.43 2.81 3.56
C GLY A 18 -21.09 2.25 4.02
N TYR A 19 -20.65 1.16 3.37
CA TYR A 19 -19.43 0.44 3.74
C TYR A 19 -18.45 0.36 2.57
N PRO A 20 -17.13 0.44 2.84
CA PRO A 20 -16.51 0.88 4.09
C PRO A 20 -16.75 2.37 4.36
N THR A 21 -16.80 2.77 5.63
CA THR A 21 -16.74 4.19 6.05
C THR A 21 -15.63 4.33 7.08
N ILE A 22 -14.74 5.32 6.89
CA ILE A 22 -13.63 5.61 7.80
C ILE A 22 -13.92 6.97 8.45
N GLN A 23 -13.81 7.03 9.77
CA GLN A 23 -14.03 8.25 10.56
C GLN A 23 -12.92 8.41 11.59
N TRP A 24 -12.44 9.63 11.77
CA TRP A 24 -11.48 10.03 12.79
C TRP A 24 -12.20 10.62 14.00
N PHE A 25 -11.81 10.18 15.20
CA PHE A 25 -12.31 10.71 16.45
C PHE A 25 -11.16 11.40 17.19
N PRO A 26 -11.16 12.75 17.29
CA PRO A 26 -10.14 13.46 18.05
C PRO A 26 -10.12 13.04 19.52
N LYS A 27 -8.94 13.11 20.15
CA LYS A 27 -8.78 12.77 21.57
C LYS A 27 -9.75 13.57 22.43
N GLY A 28 -10.58 12.85 23.21
CA GLY A 28 -11.55 13.45 24.12
C GLY A 28 -12.84 13.95 23.47
N SER A 29 -13.04 13.71 22.16
CA SER A 29 -14.28 14.06 21.46
C SER A 29 -14.99 12.81 20.92
N LEU A 30 -16.32 12.83 20.97
CA LEU A 30 -17.19 11.88 20.26
C LEU A 30 -17.64 12.42 18.90
N GLU A 31 -17.30 13.66 18.58
CA GLU A 31 -17.52 14.24 17.26
C GLU A 31 -16.46 13.71 16.31
N SER A 32 -16.92 12.95 15.31
CA SER A 32 -16.05 12.40 14.30
C SER A 32 -15.91 13.31 13.08
N LYS A 33 -14.78 13.15 12.40
CA LYS A 33 -14.54 13.67 11.05
C LYS A 33 -14.52 12.52 10.06
N LYS A 34 -15.25 12.64 8.96
CA LYS A 34 -15.24 11.65 7.88
C LYS A 34 -13.91 11.69 7.12
N TYR A 35 -13.40 10.52 6.75
CA TYR A 35 -12.24 10.40 5.86
C TYR A 35 -12.73 10.18 4.42
N ASP A 36 -12.49 11.18 3.58
CA ASP A 36 -12.91 11.20 2.16
C ASP A 36 -11.72 11.26 1.18
N ARG A 37 -10.52 10.83 1.63
CA ARG A 37 -9.29 10.77 0.82
C ARG A 37 -9.04 9.35 0.26
N PRO A 38 -8.06 9.14 -0.65
CA PRO A 38 -7.71 7.82 -1.16
C PRO A 38 -7.37 6.83 -0.03
N ARG A 39 -7.75 5.56 -0.19
CA ARG A 39 -7.55 4.52 0.85
C ARG A 39 -6.22 3.78 0.71
N ASN A 40 -5.14 4.53 0.45
CA ASN A 40 -3.79 3.99 0.45
C ASN A 40 -3.04 4.36 1.75
N ALA A 41 -1.98 3.62 2.05
CA ALA A 41 -1.24 3.76 3.30
C ALA A 41 -0.68 5.18 3.50
N GLU A 42 -0.18 5.79 2.42
CA GLU A 42 0.37 7.15 2.44
C GLU A 42 -0.70 8.18 2.83
N SER A 43 -1.84 8.22 2.12
CA SER A 43 -2.92 9.17 2.37
C SER A 43 -3.53 9.01 3.77
N LEU A 44 -3.66 7.77 4.26
CA LEU A 44 -4.14 7.49 5.61
C LEU A 44 -3.16 8.01 6.66
N ALA A 45 -1.86 7.78 6.47
CA ALA A 45 -0.85 8.23 7.40
C ALA A 45 -0.72 9.75 7.44
N GLU A 46 -0.75 10.40 6.28
CA GLU A 46 -0.77 11.86 6.20
C GLU A 46 -1.98 12.45 6.91
N PHE A 47 -3.15 11.83 6.76
CA PHE A 47 -4.35 12.26 7.46
C PHE A 47 -4.24 12.07 8.97
N VAL A 48 -3.76 10.92 9.45
CA VAL A 48 -3.53 10.69 10.89
C VAL A 48 -2.49 11.66 11.46
N ASN A 49 -1.42 11.95 10.72
CA ASN A 49 -0.43 12.95 11.10
C ASN A 49 -1.03 14.34 11.21
N SER A 50 -1.81 14.74 10.20
CA SER A 50 -2.48 16.04 10.16
C SER A 50 -3.47 16.22 11.31
N GLU A 51 -4.31 15.21 11.58
CA GLU A 51 -5.38 15.30 12.58
C GLU A 51 -4.89 14.99 14.00
N GLY A 52 -3.90 14.13 14.14
CA GLY A 52 -3.28 13.74 15.41
C GLY A 52 -2.14 14.64 15.86
N GLY A 53 -1.67 15.56 15.01
CA GLY A 53 -0.51 16.40 15.29
C GLY A 53 0.80 15.62 15.39
N THR A 54 0.90 14.49 14.68
CA THR A 54 2.08 13.63 14.66
C THR A 54 2.87 13.81 13.35
N ASN A 55 4.11 13.35 13.34
CA ASN A 55 4.94 13.34 12.13
C ASN A 55 5.58 11.95 11.98
N VAL A 56 4.72 10.94 11.85
CA VAL A 56 5.12 9.55 11.62
C VAL A 56 5.31 9.36 10.12
N LYS A 57 6.54 9.08 9.71
CA LYS A 57 6.80 8.61 8.35
C LYS A 57 6.39 7.15 8.30
N ILE A 58 5.50 6.78 7.37
CA ILE A 58 5.31 5.37 7.02
C ILE A 58 6.66 4.92 6.48
N ALA A 59 7.38 4.14 7.28
CA ALA A 59 8.44 3.33 6.74
C ALA A 59 7.73 2.34 5.82
N THR A 60 7.83 2.56 4.52
CA THR A 60 7.66 1.48 3.56
C THR A 60 8.58 0.40 4.09
N ALA A 61 8.02 -0.65 4.71
CA ALA A 61 8.81 -1.81 5.07
C ALA A 61 9.63 -2.15 3.82
N PRO A 62 10.93 -2.44 3.90
CA PRO A 62 11.69 -2.78 2.72
C PRO A 62 10.96 -3.94 2.07
N SER A 63 10.23 -3.66 1.00
CA SER A 63 9.63 -4.68 0.19
C SER A 63 10.83 -5.45 -0.33
N ASN A 64 10.92 -6.75 -0.03
CA ASN A 64 11.91 -7.60 -0.71
C ASN A 64 11.65 -7.62 -2.24
N VAL A 65 10.50 -7.06 -2.64
CA VAL A 65 10.18 -6.66 -3.99
C VAL A 65 10.98 -5.41 -4.36
N MET A 66 11.95 -5.57 -5.25
CA MET A 66 12.67 -4.46 -5.87
C MET A 66 11.73 -3.74 -6.84
N VAL A 67 11.42 -2.48 -6.59
CA VAL A 67 10.57 -1.71 -7.51
C VAL A 67 11.40 -1.31 -8.72
N LEU A 68 11.02 -1.80 -9.90
CA LEU A 68 11.58 -1.35 -11.14
C LEU A 68 10.95 -0.02 -11.54
N THR A 69 11.76 0.81 -12.15
CA THR A 69 11.45 2.13 -12.70
C THR A 69 12.15 2.22 -14.05
N THR A 70 11.79 3.22 -14.86
CA THR A 70 12.49 3.54 -16.12
C THR A 70 14.00 3.74 -15.97
N TYR A 71 14.50 3.98 -14.76
CA TYR A 71 15.90 4.31 -14.50
C TYR A 71 16.74 3.11 -14.05
N ASN A 72 16.13 2.04 -13.53
CA ASN A 72 16.83 0.89 -12.96
C ASN A 72 16.36 -0.46 -13.55
N SER A 73 15.35 -0.48 -14.42
CA SER A 73 14.85 -1.70 -15.05
C SER A 73 15.95 -2.45 -15.80
N ASP A 74 16.70 -1.76 -16.66
CA ASP A 74 17.74 -2.39 -17.48
C ASP A 74 18.91 -2.88 -16.62
N GLU A 75 19.35 -2.10 -15.63
CA GLU A 75 20.46 -2.51 -14.76
C GLU A 75 20.12 -3.75 -13.94
N VAL A 76 18.91 -3.80 -13.38
CA VAL A 76 18.46 -4.92 -12.55
C VAL A 76 18.23 -6.17 -13.40
N VAL A 77 17.52 -6.05 -14.53
CA VAL A 77 17.19 -7.20 -15.41
C VAL A 77 18.43 -7.74 -16.12
N LEU A 78 19.44 -6.92 -16.38
CA LEU A 78 20.66 -7.33 -17.07
C LEU A 78 21.81 -7.75 -16.13
N ASP A 79 21.57 -7.85 -14.81
CA ASP A 79 22.59 -8.35 -13.89
C ASP A 79 22.89 -9.82 -14.18
N LYS A 80 24.09 -10.08 -14.68
CA LYS A 80 24.54 -11.43 -15.08
C LYS A 80 24.74 -12.37 -13.88
N ASN A 81 24.69 -11.86 -12.66
CA ASN A 81 24.87 -12.63 -11.43
C ASN A 81 23.55 -12.86 -10.68
N LYS A 82 22.42 -12.42 -11.24
CA LYS A 82 21.11 -12.54 -10.60
C LYS A 82 20.10 -13.18 -11.54
N ASP A 83 19.31 -14.10 -11.00
CA ASP A 83 18.09 -14.56 -11.63
C ASP A 83 16.96 -13.61 -11.25
N VAL A 84 16.40 -12.90 -12.24
CA VAL A 84 15.43 -11.83 -12.00
C VAL A 84 14.04 -12.26 -12.45
N LEU A 85 13.09 -12.27 -11.51
CA LEU A 85 11.68 -12.45 -11.80
C LEU A 85 10.99 -11.08 -11.75
N VAL A 86 10.44 -10.63 -12.88
CA VAL A 86 9.75 -9.33 -12.98
C VAL A 86 8.25 -9.55 -13.13
N GLU A 87 7.48 -8.94 -12.25
CA GLU A 87 6.03 -8.81 -12.40
C GLU A 87 5.66 -7.44 -12.96
N TYR A 88 4.95 -7.45 -14.08
CA TYR A 88 4.36 -6.28 -14.72
C TYR A 88 2.87 -6.26 -14.36
N THR A 89 2.48 -5.54 -13.30
CA THR A 89 1.10 -5.56 -12.81
C THR A 89 0.56 -4.15 -12.55
N GLY A 90 -0.71 -3.93 -12.90
CA GLY A 90 -1.51 -2.74 -12.54
C GLY A 90 -2.38 -2.99 -11.29
N CYS A 91 -2.16 -4.09 -10.57
CA CYS A 91 -2.95 -4.47 -9.41
C CYS A 91 -2.05 -4.67 -8.19
N SER A 92 -2.18 -3.78 -7.20
CA SER A 92 -1.35 -3.71 -5.99
C SER A 92 -1.56 -4.84 -4.98
N ASP A 93 -2.29 -5.92 -5.34
CA ASP A 93 -2.74 -6.93 -4.37
C ASP A 93 -2.85 -8.36 -4.93
N CYS A 94 -1.85 -8.83 -5.69
CA CYS A 94 -1.82 -10.21 -6.18
C CYS A 94 -0.51 -10.93 -5.81
N THR A 95 -0.52 -11.64 -4.68
CA THR A 95 0.27 -12.86 -4.35
C THR A 95 1.82 -12.78 -4.36
N TYR A 96 2.44 -11.73 -4.93
CA TYR A 96 3.87 -11.68 -5.21
C TYR A 96 4.75 -11.42 -3.98
N GLU A 97 4.23 -10.70 -2.99
CA GLU A 97 4.93 -10.47 -1.72
C GLU A 97 5.27 -11.76 -0.98
N LYS A 98 4.44 -12.80 -1.12
CA LYS A 98 4.72 -14.13 -0.53
C LYS A 98 5.88 -14.81 -1.25
N VAL A 99 5.98 -14.66 -2.57
CA VAL A 99 7.10 -15.18 -3.37
C VAL A 99 8.37 -14.41 -3.02
N ALA A 100 8.33 -13.07 -3.03
CA ALA A 100 9.42 -12.20 -2.59
C ALA A 100 9.94 -12.53 -1.19
N SER A 101 9.04 -12.84 -0.26
CA SER A 101 9.41 -13.24 1.10
C SER A 101 10.00 -14.64 1.19
N THR A 102 9.59 -15.56 0.30
CA THR A 102 10.09 -16.94 0.25
C THR A 102 11.52 -16.99 -0.26
N PHE A 103 11.85 -16.19 -1.29
CA PHE A 103 13.19 -16.14 -1.89
C PHE A 103 14.13 -15.14 -1.21
N LYS A 104 13.72 -14.52 -0.10
CA LYS A 104 14.54 -13.54 0.65
C LYS A 104 15.91 -14.08 1.09
N SER A 105 16.05 -15.40 1.25
CA SER A 105 17.30 -16.04 1.68
C SER A 105 18.15 -16.56 0.50
N GLU A 106 17.62 -16.53 -0.73
CA GLU A 106 18.34 -16.92 -1.94
C GLU A 106 19.07 -15.69 -2.48
N GLY A 107 20.38 -15.61 -2.21
CA GLY A 107 21.18 -14.43 -2.54
C GLY A 107 21.25 -14.12 -4.04
N ASP A 108 20.96 -15.09 -4.90
CA ASP A 108 21.07 -14.98 -6.35
C ASP A 108 19.73 -14.66 -7.04
N VAL A 109 18.62 -14.61 -6.32
CA VAL A 109 17.30 -14.35 -6.90
C VAL A 109 16.81 -12.95 -6.53
N VAL A 110 16.45 -12.15 -7.54
CA VAL A 110 15.82 -10.83 -7.36
C VAL A 110 14.38 -10.91 -7.82
N ILE A 111 13.46 -10.56 -6.93
CA ILE A 111 12.03 -10.48 -7.22
C ILE A 111 11.67 -9.01 -7.34
N ALA A 112 11.23 -8.61 -8.52
CA ALA A 112 11.02 -7.21 -8.86
C ALA A 112 9.58 -6.96 -9.36
N ASN A 113 9.04 -5.80 -9.04
CA ASN A 113 7.70 -5.39 -9.47
C ASN A 113 7.78 -4.05 -10.21
N LEU A 114 7.06 -3.96 -11.33
CA LEU A 114 6.92 -2.77 -12.14
C LEU A 114 5.43 -2.42 -12.26
N ASP A 115 5.08 -1.23 -11.76
CA ASP A 115 3.75 -0.66 -11.91
C ASP A 115 3.60 -0.08 -13.33
N VAL A 116 2.86 -0.79 -14.18
CA VAL A 116 2.69 -0.42 -15.60
C VAL A 116 1.77 0.78 -15.80
N ASP A 117 0.89 1.09 -14.85
CA ASP A 117 0.03 2.28 -14.89
C ASP A 117 0.84 3.55 -14.59
N LYS A 118 1.85 3.43 -13.71
CA LYS A 118 2.77 4.50 -13.33
C LYS A 118 3.96 4.66 -14.28
N TYR A 119 4.42 3.57 -14.91
CA TYR A 119 5.63 3.54 -15.74
C TYR A 119 5.37 2.95 -17.15
N LYS A 120 4.41 3.53 -17.88
CA LYS A 120 3.98 3.08 -19.22
C LYS A 120 5.14 2.96 -20.23
N ASP A 121 6.10 3.87 -20.17
CA ASP A 121 7.30 3.88 -21.03
C ASP A 121 8.20 2.63 -20.90
N VAL A 122 8.08 1.86 -19.82
CA VAL A 122 8.88 0.63 -19.60
C VAL A 122 8.19 -0.61 -20.19
N ALA A 123 6.86 -0.62 -20.27
CA ALA A 123 6.09 -1.78 -20.73
C ALA A 123 5.95 -1.84 -22.26
N GLU A 124 6.17 -0.72 -22.95
CA GLU A 124 5.98 -0.58 -24.41
C GLU A 124 7.26 -0.75 -25.24
N LYS A 125 8.38 -1.18 -24.64
CA LYS A 125 9.68 -1.32 -25.29
C LYS A 125 10.08 -2.78 -25.50
#